data_AF-A0A1E7K5V4-F1
#
_entry.id   AF-A0A1E7K5V4-F1
#
_cell.length_a   1.000
_cell.length_b   1.000
_cell.length_c   1.000
_cell.angle_alpha   90.00
_cell.angle_beta   90.00
_cell.angle_gamma   90.00
#
_symmetry.space_group_name_H-M   'P 1'
#
loop_
_entity.id
_entity.type
_entity.pdbx_description
1 polymer ?
#
loop_
_entity_poly.entity_id
_entity_poly.type
_entity_poly.pdbx_seq_one_letter_code
_entity_poly.pdbx_strand_id
1 'polypeptide(L)'
;MAVEVVSYRDLSELKFDKLDAAVTKWKGIKKEFHDIATGRGEGADVVRLESKAAAADWTGANADVSKPFVVEVAREFHDAANEAKSIHKAMDLTRQRMHKHQSDLRRAVEDIQSDGLIVTSDGTVTDSMCYADEAKQKLSDKKVPGRRNPHREDTEGSGVEPACPGRRAAPAGAGRA
;
A
#
# COMPACT_ATOMS: atom_id res chain seq x y z
N MET A 1 9.93 -8.35 20.40
CA MET A 1 9.01 -8.31 19.24
C MET A 1 9.86 -7.95 18.03
N ALA A 2 9.93 -8.82 17.02
CA ALA A 2 10.63 -8.47 15.79
C ALA A 2 9.87 -7.31 15.13
N VAL A 3 10.56 -6.20 14.85
CA VAL A 3 9.98 -5.14 14.03
C VAL A 3 9.87 -5.71 12.63
N GLU A 4 8.64 -5.91 12.17
CA GLU A 4 8.38 -6.31 10.80
C GLU A 4 8.73 -5.11 9.91
N VAL A 5 9.96 -5.12 9.38
CA VAL A 5 10.42 -4.07 8.47
C VAL A 5 9.80 -4.34 7.10
N VAL A 6 9.01 -3.39 6.62
CA VAL A 6 8.45 -3.42 5.27
C VAL A 6 9.60 -3.39 4.26
N SER A 7 9.71 -4.40 3.40
CA SER A 7 10.79 -4.51 2.42
C SER A 7 10.50 -3.78 1.11
N TYR A 8 11.54 -3.57 0.29
CA TYR A 8 11.36 -3.08 -1.09
C TYR A 8 10.40 -3.97 -1.88
N ARG A 9 10.52 -5.29 -1.72
CA ARG A 9 9.64 -6.25 -2.40
C ARG A 9 8.18 -6.05 -2.00
N ASP A 10 7.91 -5.86 -0.71
CA ASP A 10 6.55 -5.67 -0.21
C ASP A 10 5.88 -4.44 -0.83
N LEU A 11 6.63 -3.33 -0.97
CA LEU A 11 6.12 -2.08 -1.56
C LEU A 11 6.00 -2.15 -3.08
N SER A 12 6.99 -2.73 -3.75
CA SER A 12 7.03 -2.81 -5.21
C SER A 12 6.02 -3.82 -5.77
N GLU A 13 5.68 -4.88 -5.03
CA GLU A 13 4.68 -5.90 -5.42
C GLU A 13 3.29 -5.66 -4.79
N LEU A 14 3.13 -4.61 -3.99
CA LEU A 14 1.86 -4.30 -3.31
C LEU A 14 0.69 -4.23 -4.30
N LYS A 15 -0.39 -4.97 -4.00
CA LYS A 15 -1.61 -4.99 -4.81
C LYS A 15 -2.63 -4.01 -4.27
N PHE A 16 -3.20 -3.19 -5.15
CA PHE A 16 -4.19 -2.18 -4.79
C PHE A 16 -5.65 -2.58 -5.07
N ASP A 17 -5.91 -3.80 -5.55
CA ASP A 17 -7.25 -4.25 -5.97
C ASP A 17 -8.33 -3.99 -4.91
N LYS A 18 -8.03 -4.28 -3.63
CA LYS A 18 -8.97 -4.04 -2.51
C LYS A 18 -9.20 -2.56 -2.26
N LEU A 19 -8.16 -1.73 -2.37
CA LEU A 19 -8.27 -0.28 -2.22
C LEU A 19 -9.08 0.32 -3.38
N ASP A 20 -8.78 -0.08 -4.61
CA ASP A 20 -9.49 0.34 -5.81
C ASP A 20 -10.97 -0.05 -5.77
N ALA A 21 -11.27 -1.28 -5.34
CA ALA A 21 -12.64 -1.75 -5.12
C ALA A 21 -13.36 -0.95 -4.02
N ALA A 22 -12.69 -0.69 -2.89
CA ALA A 22 -13.26 0.09 -1.80
C ALA A 22 -13.57 1.53 -2.22
N VAL A 23 -12.65 2.19 -2.94
CA VAL A 23 -12.85 3.55 -3.47
C VAL A 23 -14.01 3.57 -4.46
N THR A 24 -14.12 2.56 -5.33
CA THR A 24 -15.23 2.42 -6.28
C THR A 24 -16.57 2.24 -5.55
N LYS A 25 -16.62 1.42 -4.51
CA LYS A 25 -17.83 1.23 -3.71
C LYS A 25 -18.26 2.55 -3.03
N TRP A 26 -17.32 3.26 -2.43
CA TRP A 26 -17.58 4.57 -1.81
C TRP A 26 -17.98 5.64 -2.84
N LYS A 27 -17.53 5.53 -4.09
CA LYS A 27 -18.00 6.39 -5.18
C LYS A 27 -19.48 6.18 -5.46
N GLY A 28 -19.93 4.92 -5.40
CA GLY A 28 -21.34 4.54 -5.48
C GLY A 28 -22.15 5.13 -4.33
N ILE A 29 -21.73 4.89 -3.08
CA ILE A 29 -22.39 5.44 -1.88
C ILE A 29 -22.49 6.96 -1.94
N LYS A 30 -21.39 7.66 -2.27
CA LYS A 30 -21.39 9.11 -2.47
C LYS A 30 -22.42 9.54 -3.51
N LYS A 31 -22.52 8.81 -4.61
CA LYS A 31 -23.47 9.11 -5.68
C LYS A 31 -24.91 8.94 -5.19
N GLU A 32 -25.23 7.86 -4.49
CA GLU A 32 -26.57 7.61 -3.95
C GLU A 32 -27.01 8.72 -2.99
N PHE A 33 -26.17 9.10 -2.02
CA PHE A 33 -26.47 10.20 -1.12
C PHE A 33 -26.63 11.54 -1.85
N HIS A 34 -25.79 11.81 -2.85
CA HIS A 34 -25.93 13.01 -3.67
C HIS A 34 -27.25 13.02 -4.47
N ASP A 35 -27.63 11.88 -5.02
CA ASP A 35 -28.84 11.74 -5.83
C ASP A 35 -30.09 11.89 -4.97
N ILE A 36 -30.10 11.35 -3.74
CA ILE A 36 -31.11 11.67 -2.71
C ILE A 36 -31.08 13.17 -2.39
N ALA A 37 -29.94 13.71 -1.98
CA ALA A 37 -29.81 15.13 -1.59
C ALA A 37 -30.38 16.11 -2.63
N THR A 38 -30.17 15.82 -3.92
CA THR A 38 -30.49 16.72 -5.04
C THR A 38 -31.72 16.32 -5.84
N GLY A 39 -32.38 15.20 -5.51
CA GLY A 39 -33.50 14.68 -6.28
C GLY A 39 -33.14 14.22 -7.69
N ARG A 40 -31.88 13.87 -7.95
CA ARG A 40 -31.45 13.30 -9.23
C ARG A 40 -31.78 11.81 -9.28
N GLY A 41 -32.22 11.33 -10.45
CA GLY A 41 -32.60 9.92 -10.64
C GLY A 41 -33.91 9.57 -9.92
N GLU A 42 -33.91 8.50 -9.13
CA GLU A 42 -35.04 8.05 -8.30
C GLU A 42 -34.98 8.59 -6.85
N GLY A 43 -34.06 9.51 -6.57
CA GLY A 43 -33.83 10.06 -5.23
C GLY A 43 -34.94 11.01 -4.76
N ALA A 44 -35.25 10.98 -3.45
CA ALA A 44 -36.14 11.94 -2.83
C ALA A 44 -35.39 13.27 -2.63
N ASP A 45 -35.73 14.32 -3.38
CA ASP A 45 -35.15 15.68 -3.28
C ASP A 45 -35.29 16.26 -1.86
N VAL A 46 -34.38 15.88 -0.95
CA VAL A 46 -34.49 16.21 0.47
C VAL A 46 -34.22 17.69 0.74
N VAL A 47 -33.37 18.35 -0.05
CA VAL A 47 -33.17 19.81 0.06
C VAL A 47 -34.49 20.53 -0.26
N ARG A 48 -35.22 20.09 -1.29
CA ARG A 48 -36.56 20.63 -1.56
C ARG A 48 -37.57 20.22 -0.50
N LEU A 49 -37.47 19.02 0.06
CA LEU A 49 -38.34 18.56 1.14
C LEU A 49 -38.21 19.44 2.38
N GLU A 50 -36.98 19.79 2.77
CA GLU A 50 -36.68 20.71 3.87
C GLU A 50 -37.40 22.05 3.67
N SER A 51 -37.18 22.68 2.50
CA SER A 51 -37.79 23.97 2.16
C SER A 51 -39.32 23.90 2.16
N LYS A 52 -39.90 22.81 1.63
CA LYS A 52 -41.36 22.62 1.61
C LYS A 52 -41.94 22.38 3.01
N ALA A 53 -41.27 21.59 3.85
CA ALA A 53 -41.72 21.32 5.21
C ALA A 53 -41.66 22.59 6.07
N ALA A 54 -40.59 23.38 5.92
CA ALA A 54 -40.43 24.67 6.59
C ALA A 54 -41.49 25.69 6.15
N ALA A 55 -41.83 25.74 4.86
CA ALA A 55 -42.80 26.68 4.31
C ALA A 55 -44.26 26.22 4.40
N ALA A 56 -44.51 24.96 4.80
CA ALA A 56 -45.87 24.44 4.90
C ALA A 56 -46.68 25.26 5.92
N ASP A 57 -47.97 25.41 5.70
CA ASP A 57 -48.91 26.13 6.57
C ASP A 57 -49.66 25.20 7.53
N TRP A 58 -49.22 23.93 7.65
CA TRP A 58 -49.86 22.95 8.53
C TRP A 58 -49.89 23.44 9.98
N THR A 59 -51.06 23.35 10.61
CA THR A 59 -51.30 23.78 11.98
C THR A 59 -51.86 22.65 12.85
N GLY A 60 -51.64 22.75 14.15
CA GLY A 60 -52.13 21.80 15.15
C GLY A 60 -51.01 20.95 15.75
N ALA A 61 -51.30 20.29 16.88
CA ALA A 61 -50.27 19.63 17.70
C ALA A 61 -49.39 18.63 16.94
N ASN A 62 -49.94 17.92 15.93
CA ASN A 62 -49.16 16.98 15.13
C ASN A 62 -48.22 17.68 14.14
N ALA A 63 -48.60 18.87 13.65
CA ALA A 63 -47.77 19.67 12.75
C ALA A 63 -46.56 20.25 13.49
N ASP A 64 -46.73 20.65 14.74
CA ASP A 64 -45.66 21.20 15.60
C ASP A 64 -44.51 20.20 15.83
N VAL A 65 -44.80 18.90 15.77
CA VAL A 65 -43.79 17.83 15.88
C VAL A 65 -43.28 17.39 14.51
N SER A 66 -44.19 17.16 13.56
CA SER A 66 -43.84 16.54 12.28
C SER A 66 -43.01 17.46 11.39
N LYS A 67 -43.28 18.78 11.40
CA LYS A 67 -42.54 19.75 10.56
C LYS A 67 -41.06 19.85 10.96
N PRO A 68 -40.71 20.16 12.24
CA PRO A 68 -39.31 20.17 12.65
C PRO A 68 -38.61 18.84 12.41
N PHE A 69 -39.30 17.71 12.66
CA PHE A 69 -38.74 16.39 12.40
C PHE A 69 -38.36 16.19 10.92
N VAL A 70 -39.25 16.54 9.98
CA VAL A 70 -38.97 16.41 8.54
C VAL A 70 -37.83 17.35 8.11
N VAL A 71 -37.81 18.59 8.62
CA VAL A 71 -36.72 19.55 8.36
C VAL A 71 -35.38 19.00 8.84
N GLU A 72 -35.34 18.49 10.07
CA GLU A 72 -34.10 17.96 10.66
C GLU A 72 -33.61 16.73 9.89
N VAL A 73 -34.50 15.78 9.60
CA VAL A 73 -34.13 14.58 8.82
C VAL A 73 -33.61 14.97 7.45
N ALA A 74 -34.25 15.92 6.76
CA ALA A 74 -33.78 16.37 5.45
C ALA A 74 -32.37 16.99 5.52
N ARG A 75 -32.08 17.76 6.58
CA ARG A 75 -30.77 18.33 6.85
C ARG A 75 -29.70 17.26 7.09
N GLU A 76 -30.02 16.27 7.93
CA GLU A 76 -29.12 15.14 8.20
C GLU A 76 -28.77 14.35 6.93
N PHE A 77 -29.71 14.17 6.00
CA PHE A 77 -29.41 13.56 4.70
C PHE A 77 -28.50 14.43 3.82
N HIS A 78 -28.66 15.76 3.87
CA HIS A 78 -27.77 16.67 3.16
C HIS A 78 -26.34 16.60 3.71
N ASP A 79 -26.21 16.60 5.04
CA ASP A 79 -24.92 16.51 5.72
C ASP A 79 -24.24 15.15 5.48
N ALA A 80 -25.00 14.05 5.56
CA ALA A 80 -24.50 12.72 5.21
C ALA A 80 -23.97 12.65 3.76
N ALA A 81 -24.58 13.36 2.81
CA ALA A 81 -24.08 13.46 1.44
C ALA A 81 -22.72 14.20 1.37
N ASN A 82 -22.56 15.26 2.16
CA ASN A 82 -21.31 16.00 2.27
C ASN A 82 -20.20 15.16 2.94
N GLU A 83 -20.54 14.38 3.96
CA GLU A 83 -19.63 13.46 4.61
C GLU A 83 -19.19 12.32 3.69
N ALA A 84 -20.12 11.67 2.99
CA ALA A 84 -19.83 10.62 2.02
C ALA A 84 -18.90 11.13 0.89
N LYS A 85 -19.10 12.37 0.44
CA LYS A 85 -18.21 13.05 -0.51
C LYS A 85 -16.80 13.25 0.04
N SER A 86 -16.69 13.65 1.31
CA SER A 86 -15.41 13.88 1.98
C SER A 86 -14.63 12.58 2.19
N ILE A 87 -15.30 11.52 2.64
CA ILE A 87 -14.71 10.18 2.79
C ILE A 87 -14.19 9.66 1.45
N HIS A 88 -15.02 9.69 0.41
CA HIS A 88 -14.59 9.25 -0.93
C HIS A 88 -13.38 10.06 -1.43
N LYS A 89 -13.37 11.39 -1.23
CA LYS A 89 -12.24 12.23 -1.65
C LYS A 89 -10.94 11.86 -0.92
N ALA A 90 -10.99 11.62 0.38
CA ALA A 90 -9.83 11.19 1.15
C ALA A 90 -9.32 9.82 0.68
N MET A 91 -10.21 8.86 0.45
CA MET A 91 -9.85 7.53 -0.04
C MET A 91 -9.23 7.58 -1.44
N ASP A 92 -9.83 8.33 -2.37
CA ASP A 92 -9.33 8.44 -3.74
C ASP A 92 -7.98 9.18 -3.79
N LEU A 93 -7.77 10.21 -2.95
CA LEU A 93 -6.46 10.86 -2.83
C LEU A 93 -5.39 9.89 -2.32
N THR A 94 -5.70 9.11 -1.28
CA THR A 94 -4.79 8.10 -0.74
C THR A 94 -4.45 7.05 -1.79
N ARG A 95 -5.45 6.56 -2.53
CA ARG A 95 -5.28 5.63 -3.65
C ARG A 95 -4.33 6.20 -4.72
N GLN A 96 -4.58 7.43 -5.18
CA GLN A 96 -3.72 8.08 -6.17
C GLN A 96 -2.27 8.22 -5.66
N ARG A 97 -2.08 8.61 -4.40
CA ARG A 97 -0.74 8.76 -3.80
C ARG A 97 -0.01 7.43 -3.67
N MET A 98 -0.70 6.37 -3.23
CA MET A 98 -0.09 5.03 -3.11
C MET A 98 0.35 4.49 -4.48
N HIS A 99 -0.52 4.58 -5.48
CA HIS A 99 -0.19 4.19 -6.87
C HIS A 99 1.00 5.01 -7.40
N LYS A 100 0.99 6.33 -7.18
CA LYS A 100 2.10 7.19 -7.57
C LYS A 100 3.41 6.79 -6.89
N HIS A 101 3.41 6.62 -5.57
CA HIS A 101 4.63 6.25 -4.84
C HIS A 101 5.18 4.87 -5.26
N GLN A 102 4.32 3.90 -5.55
CA GLN A 102 4.77 2.61 -6.09
C GLN A 102 5.39 2.78 -7.50
N SER A 103 4.76 3.59 -8.37
CA SER A 103 5.30 3.87 -9.70
C SER A 103 6.64 4.61 -9.63
N ASP A 104 6.75 5.61 -8.76
CA ASP A 104 7.98 6.38 -8.57
C ASP A 104 9.10 5.49 -8.02
N LEU A 105 8.78 4.59 -7.08
CA LEU A 105 9.72 3.59 -6.56
C LEU A 105 10.23 2.65 -7.66
N ARG A 106 9.35 2.11 -8.50
CA ARG A 106 9.74 1.22 -9.60
C ARG A 106 10.64 1.93 -10.63
N ARG A 107 10.31 3.18 -10.99
CA ARG A 107 11.14 3.99 -11.89
C ARG A 107 12.54 4.24 -11.32
N ALA A 108 12.63 4.61 -10.05
CA ALA A 108 13.93 4.80 -9.40
C ALA A 108 14.80 3.52 -9.45
N VAL A 109 14.16 2.34 -9.37
CA VAL A 109 14.87 1.06 -9.50
C VAL A 109 15.26 0.75 -10.95
N GLU A 110 14.40 1.05 -11.92
CA GLU A 110 14.73 0.93 -13.35
C GLU A 110 15.92 1.83 -13.74
N ASP A 111 15.95 3.05 -13.20
CA ASP A 111 17.03 4.02 -13.44
C ASP A 111 18.39 3.47 -12.98
N ILE A 112 18.51 2.98 -11.73
CA ILE A 112 19.78 2.44 -11.23
C ILE A 112 20.17 1.10 -11.85
N GLN A 113 19.19 0.33 -12.36
CA GLN A 113 19.49 -0.87 -13.14
C GLN A 113 20.17 -0.54 -14.46
N SER A 114 19.83 0.61 -15.06
CA SER A 114 20.51 1.09 -16.26
C SER A 114 21.99 1.46 -16.00
N ASP A 115 22.35 1.75 -14.75
CA ASP A 115 23.71 2.03 -14.29
C ASP A 115 24.49 0.78 -13.86
N GLY A 116 23.95 -0.42 -14.06
CA GLY A 116 24.61 -1.69 -13.69
C GLY A 116 24.48 -2.07 -12.21
N LEU A 117 23.65 -1.37 -11.45
CA LEU A 117 23.33 -1.68 -10.05
C LEU A 117 22.03 -2.49 -9.96
N ILE A 118 21.82 -3.19 -8.86
CA ILE A 118 20.56 -3.88 -8.58
C ILE A 118 20.08 -3.60 -7.16
N VAL A 119 18.77 -3.71 -6.95
CA VAL A 119 18.15 -3.65 -5.62
C VAL A 119 17.76 -5.05 -5.19
N THR A 120 18.26 -5.49 -4.06
CA THR A 120 17.88 -6.77 -3.44
C THR A 120 16.47 -6.69 -2.84
N SER A 121 15.87 -7.83 -2.51
CA SER A 121 14.48 -7.87 -2.00
C SER A 121 14.26 -7.06 -0.72
N ASP A 122 15.29 -6.94 0.11
CA ASP A 122 15.35 -6.14 1.34
C ASP A 122 15.61 -4.65 1.10
N GLY A 123 15.89 -4.24 -0.14
CA GLY A 123 16.12 -2.83 -0.51
C GLY A 123 17.58 -2.40 -0.51
N THR A 124 18.53 -3.32 -0.38
CA THR A 124 19.97 -3.01 -0.46
C THR A 124 20.39 -2.84 -1.92
N VAL A 125 21.17 -1.79 -2.22
CA VAL A 125 21.73 -1.55 -3.56
C VAL A 125 23.11 -2.22 -3.64
N THR A 126 23.35 -3.01 -4.68
CA THR A 126 24.62 -3.68 -4.92
C THR A 126 24.97 -3.70 -6.40
N ASP A 127 26.25 -3.87 -6.72
CA ASP A 127 26.71 -4.06 -8.09
C ASP A 127 26.19 -5.40 -8.65
N SER A 128 25.69 -5.37 -9.88
CA SER A 128 25.09 -6.54 -10.54
C SER A 128 26.07 -7.72 -10.69
N MET A 129 27.34 -7.45 -10.96
CA MET A 129 28.39 -8.47 -11.08
C MET A 129 28.62 -9.13 -9.72
N CYS A 130 28.72 -8.31 -8.68
CA CYS A 130 28.90 -8.78 -7.31
C CYS A 130 27.77 -9.70 -6.85
N TYR A 131 26.53 -9.31 -7.10
CA TYR A 131 25.36 -10.11 -6.72
C TYR A 131 25.30 -11.47 -7.43
N ALA A 132 25.61 -11.49 -8.73
CA ALA A 132 25.60 -12.72 -9.52
C ALA A 132 26.57 -13.77 -8.96
N ASP A 133 27.74 -13.33 -8.47
CA ASP A 133 28.74 -14.22 -7.88
C ASP A 133 28.32 -14.73 -6.51
N GLU A 134 27.67 -13.91 -5.67
CA GLU A 134 27.11 -14.39 -4.40
C GLU A 134 26.02 -15.45 -4.60
N ALA A 135 25.18 -15.27 -5.62
CA ALA A 135 24.11 -16.22 -5.94
C ALA A 135 24.68 -17.57 -6.40
N LYS A 136 25.73 -17.56 -7.24
CA LYS A 136 26.43 -18.79 -7.68
C LYS A 136 27.09 -19.51 -6.51
N GLN A 137 27.75 -18.79 -5.61
CA GLN A 137 28.40 -19.37 -4.41
C GLN A 137 27.36 -20.05 -3.50
N LYS A 138 26.23 -19.39 -3.22
CA LYS A 138 25.15 -19.98 -2.40
C LYS A 138 24.56 -21.24 -3.04
N LEU A 139 24.55 -21.31 -4.37
CA LEU A 139 24.09 -22.47 -5.12
C LEU A 139 25.09 -23.62 -5.08
N SER A 140 26.40 -23.34 -5.16
CA SER A 140 27.45 -24.35 -5.01
C SER A 140 27.50 -24.93 -3.60
N ASP A 141 27.36 -24.09 -2.57
CA ASP A 141 27.38 -24.51 -1.17
C ASP A 141 26.17 -25.39 -0.82
N LYS A 142 24.99 -25.08 -1.36
CA LYS A 142 23.79 -25.94 -1.23
C LYS A 142 23.93 -27.29 -1.94
N LYS A 143 24.81 -27.40 -2.94
CA LYS A 143 24.98 -28.62 -3.74
C LYS A 143 26.01 -29.59 -3.17
N VAL A 144 26.75 -29.25 -2.11
CA VAL A 144 27.70 -30.17 -1.46
C VAL A 144 26.99 -30.92 -0.32
N PRO A 145 26.56 -32.20 -0.48
CA PRO A 145 26.18 -33.02 0.65
C PRO A 145 27.48 -33.46 1.35
N GLY A 146 27.49 -33.39 2.68
CA GLY A 146 28.68 -33.66 3.49
C GLY A 146 29.43 -34.93 3.08
N ARG A 147 30.61 -34.76 2.48
CA ARG A 147 31.73 -35.68 2.62
C ARG A 147 32.88 -34.90 3.25
N ARG A 148 33.01 -34.97 4.57
CA ARG A 148 34.30 -34.70 5.22
C ARG A 148 35.20 -35.87 4.86
N ASN A 149 36.11 -35.66 3.91
CA ASN A 149 37.20 -36.60 3.65
C ASN A 149 38.29 -36.34 4.71
N PRO A 150 38.67 -37.31 5.57
CA PRO A 150 39.60 -37.05 6.69
C PRO A 150 41.07 -36.86 6.27
N HIS A 151 41.40 -36.88 4.97
CA HIS A 151 42.77 -36.75 4.47
C HIS A 151 42.84 -35.77 3.32
N ARG A 152 42.86 -34.47 3.64
CA ARG A 152 43.54 -33.48 2.80
C ARG A 152 44.36 -32.59 3.72
N GLU A 153 45.66 -32.70 3.57
CA GLU A 153 46.63 -31.77 4.14
C GLU A 153 46.33 -30.35 3.65
N ASP A 154 46.42 -29.43 4.60
CA ASP A 154 46.30 -28.00 4.39
C ASP A 154 47.37 -27.56 3.39
N THR A 155 46.94 -27.06 2.24
CA THR A 155 47.79 -26.25 1.37
C THR A 155 47.32 -24.81 1.50
N GLU A 156 48.11 -24.04 2.24
CA GLU A 156 48.02 -22.59 2.35
C GLU A 156 48.18 -21.92 0.97
N GLY A 157 47.47 -20.80 0.80
CA GLY A 157 47.99 -19.69 -0.01
C GLY A 157 47.58 -19.65 -1.48
N SER A 158 46.34 -19.22 -1.74
CA SER A 158 46.12 -18.28 -2.85
C SER A 158 45.14 -17.23 -2.35
N GLY A 159 45.65 -16.02 -2.13
CA GLY A 159 44.84 -14.86 -1.81
C GLY A 159 43.94 -14.54 -2.99
N VAL A 160 42.74 -15.11 -2.98
CA VAL A 160 41.66 -14.65 -3.85
C VAL A 160 41.22 -13.32 -3.25
N GLU A 161 41.70 -12.23 -3.85
CA GLU A 161 41.14 -10.90 -3.63
C GLU A 161 39.61 -11.04 -3.70
N PRO A 162 38.84 -10.61 -2.69
CA PRO A 162 37.40 -10.78 -2.75
C PRO A 162 36.92 -10.05 -3.99
N ALA A 163 36.22 -10.77 -4.87
CA ALA A 163 35.68 -10.24 -6.14
C ALA A 163 34.79 -8.99 -5.96
N CYS A 164 34.50 -8.59 -4.72
CA CYS A 164 33.72 -7.43 -4.34
C CYS A 164 34.42 -6.65 -3.22
N PRO A 165 34.86 -5.39 -3.46
CA PRO A 165 35.39 -4.53 -2.42
C PRO A 165 34.26 -4.17 -1.45
N GLY A 166 34.37 -4.64 -0.20
CA GLY A 166 33.38 -4.36 0.87
C GLY A 166 32.92 -5.58 1.66
N ARG A 167 33.21 -6.80 1.20
CA ARG A 167 32.94 -8.02 1.97
C ARG A 167 33.90 -8.10 3.16
N ARG A 168 33.47 -7.70 4.36
CA ARG A 168 34.15 -8.14 5.60
C ARG A 168 34.13 -9.67 5.58
N ALA A 169 35.31 -10.27 5.62
CA ALA A 169 35.44 -11.70 5.81
C ALA A 169 34.62 -12.10 7.05
N ALA A 170 33.69 -13.05 6.88
CA ALA A 170 32.99 -13.64 8.01
C ALA A 170 34.04 -14.24 8.96
N PRO A 171 33.95 -14.03 10.28
CA PRO A 171 34.92 -14.61 11.20
C PRO A 171 34.91 -16.12 11.04
N ALA A 172 36.08 -16.68 10.73
CA ALA A 172 36.29 -18.12 10.70
C ALA A 172 35.82 -18.69 12.04
N GLY A 173 34.91 -19.67 11.97
CA GLY A 173 34.27 -20.24 13.14
C GLY A 173 35.31 -20.66 14.18
N ALA A 174 35.27 -20.01 15.34
CA ALA A 174 35.87 -20.54 16.55
C ALA A 174 35.02 -21.75 16.97
N GLY A 175 35.42 -22.92 16.47
CA GLY A 175 34.96 -24.20 16.98
C GLY A 175 35.86 -24.68 18.12
N ARG A 176 35.19 -25.17 19.18
CA ARG A 176 35.69 -25.91 20.37
C ARG A 176 36.16 -25.02 21.52
N ALA A 177 35.85 -25.32 22.78
CA ALA A 177 35.49 -26.60 23.41
C ALA A 177 34.08 -26.64 24.03
#